data_AF-A0A6A3F7I6-F1
#
_entry.id   AF-A0A6A3F7I6-F1
#
_cell.length_a   1.000
_cell.length_b   1.000
_cell.length_c   1.000
_cell.angle_alpha   90.00
_cell.angle_beta   90.00
_cell.angle_gamma   90.00
#
_symmetry.space_group_name_H-M   'P 1'
#
loop_
_entity.id
_entity.type
_entity.pdbx_description
1 polymer ?
#
loop_
_entity_poly.entity_id
_entity_poly.type
_entity_poly.pdbx_seq_one_letter_code
_entity_poly.pdbx_strand_id
1 'polypeptide(L)'
;MSRGERPNKKHQYYAWKAVRASIEAKCSSGSRLHCRDRSRGMWTTLPPAAEEQLVEWINSLRADGVPMTALILKLQALEVYRGYQLPHGAFLATWSWRRHFLHHHKLTIRRRTRAGQTTPAVAATKAAEFSVIVRNKRKELKISKVYNADQTGKLQESFVYGGSLSNSTC
;
A
#
# COMPACT_ATOMS: atom_id res chain seq x y z
N MET A 1 4.67 6.93 -38.47
CA MET A 1 3.88 6.62 -37.25
C MET A 1 2.40 6.53 -37.63
N SER A 2 1.87 5.32 -37.83
CA SER A 2 0.45 5.14 -38.19
C SER A 2 -0.44 5.32 -36.96
N ARG A 3 -1.42 6.24 -37.07
CA ARG A 3 -2.47 6.44 -36.07
C ARG A 3 -3.32 5.17 -36.02
N GLY A 4 -3.44 4.55 -34.85
CA GLY A 4 -4.10 3.25 -34.68
C GLY A 4 -5.52 3.22 -35.24
N GLU A 5 -5.76 2.32 -36.19
CA GLU A 5 -7.09 2.01 -36.70
C GLU A 5 -7.98 1.54 -35.55
N ARG A 6 -9.17 2.14 -35.43
CA ARG A 6 -10.15 1.76 -34.42
C ARG A 6 -10.63 0.34 -34.75
N PRO A 7 -10.64 -0.60 -33.79
CA PRO A 7 -11.10 -1.96 -34.05
C PRO A 7 -12.52 -1.94 -34.64
N ASN A 8 -12.71 -2.67 -35.75
CA ASN A 8 -14.02 -2.81 -36.39
C ASN A 8 -15.05 -3.31 -35.36
N LYS A 9 -16.15 -2.57 -35.17
CA LYS A 9 -17.19 -2.87 -34.16
C LYS A 9 -17.74 -4.30 -34.30
N LYS A 10 -17.75 -4.85 -35.53
CA LYS A 10 -18.14 -6.25 -35.77
C LYS A 10 -17.20 -7.25 -35.10
N HIS A 11 -15.89 -7.00 -35.14
CA HIS A 11 -14.88 -7.85 -34.52
C HIS A 11 -15.01 -7.88 -33.00
N GLN A 12 -15.28 -6.73 -32.38
CA GLN A 12 -15.55 -6.65 -30.93
C GLN A 12 -16.82 -7.41 -30.53
N TYR A 13 -17.90 -7.26 -31.31
CA TYR A 13 -19.13 -8.00 -31.06
C TYR A 13 -18.92 -9.51 -31.07
N TYR A 14 -18.24 -10.05 -32.09
CA TYR A 14 -17.98 -11.49 -32.16
C TYR A 14 -17.03 -11.98 -31.06
N ALA A 15 -16.03 -11.19 -30.69
CA ALA A 15 -15.16 -11.50 -29.56
C ALA A 15 -15.94 -11.57 -28.23
N TRP A 16 -16.87 -10.63 -27.99
CA TRP A 16 -17.74 -10.67 -26.80
C TRP A 16 -18.74 -11.83 -26.86
N LYS A 17 -19.28 -12.12 -28.04
CA LYS A 17 -20.19 -13.26 -28.25
C LYS A 17 -19.51 -14.59 -27.93
N ALA A 18 -18.24 -14.75 -28.31
CA ALA A 18 -17.47 -15.96 -28.03
C ALA A 18 -17.20 -16.17 -26.52
N VAL A 19 -17.05 -15.10 -25.74
CA VAL A 19 -16.71 -15.15 -24.30
C VAL A 19 -17.93 -14.87 -23.40
N ARG A 20 -19.13 -14.82 -23.98
CA ARG A 20 -20.38 -14.39 -23.31
C ARG A 20 -20.67 -15.13 -22.00
N ALA A 21 -20.55 -16.45 -22.00
CA ALA A 21 -20.82 -17.26 -20.80
C ALA A 21 -19.89 -16.90 -19.62
N SER A 22 -18.62 -16.60 -19.90
CA SER A 22 -17.66 -16.16 -18.87
C SER A 22 -18.00 -14.77 -18.34
N ILE A 23 -18.47 -13.86 -19.21
CA ILE A 23 -18.91 -12.52 -18.82
C ILE A 23 -20.12 -12.62 -17.90
N GLU A 24 -21.13 -13.41 -18.26
CA GLU A 24 -22.36 -13.60 -17.48
C GLU A 24 -22.10 -14.26 -16.12
N ALA A 25 -21.25 -15.29 -16.07
CA ALA A 25 -20.83 -15.92 -14.81
C ALA A 25 -20.11 -14.93 -13.89
N LYS A 26 -19.20 -14.11 -14.44
CA LYS A 26 -18.49 -13.08 -13.67
C LYS A 26 -19.45 -11.99 -13.17
N CYS A 27 -20.40 -11.56 -13.98
CA CYS A 27 -21.40 -10.57 -13.56
C CYS A 27 -22.29 -11.08 -12.42
N SER A 28 -22.59 -12.37 -12.41
CA SER A 28 -23.41 -13.01 -11.39
C SER A 28 -22.70 -13.17 -10.05
N SER A 29 -21.37 -13.04 -9.99
CA SER A 29 -20.58 -13.20 -8.76
C SER A 29 -20.65 -12.02 -7.77
N GLY A 30 -21.46 -10.98 -8.07
CA GLY A 30 -21.71 -9.87 -7.16
C GLY A 30 -20.53 -8.91 -6.93
N SER A 31 -19.45 -9.04 -7.71
CA SER A 31 -18.33 -8.11 -7.67
C SER A 31 -18.79 -6.74 -8.20
N ARG A 32 -18.94 -5.77 -7.30
CA ARG A 32 -19.26 -4.36 -7.62
C ARG A 32 -18.20 -3.67 -8.52
N LEU A 33 -17.06 -4.33 -8.77
CA LEU A 33 -16.04 -3.93 -9.72
C LEU A 33 -16.24 -4.68 -11.04
N HIS A 34 -17.35 -4.40 -11.74
CA HIS A 34 -17.50 -4.88 -13.11
C HIS A 34 -16.39 -4.27 -13.97
N CYS A 35 -15.74 -5.13 -14.77
CA CYS A 35 -14.82 -4.79 -15.85
C CYS A 35 -13.38 -4.40 -15.43
N ARG A 36 -12.58 -5.40 -15.05
CA ARG A 36 -11.14 -5.58 -15.42
C ARG A 36 -10.50 -6.77 -14.68
N ASP A 37 -11.25 -7.85 -14.51
CA ASP A 37 -10.70 -9.07 -13.93
C ASP A 37 -9.81 -9.77 -14.96
N ARG A 38 -8.50 -9.53 -14.87
CA ARG A 38 -7.47 -10.21 -15.65
C ARG A 38 -6.91 -11.37 -14.83
N SER A 39 -6.65 -12.51 -15.48
CA SER A 39 -6.01 -13.65 -14.86
C SER A 39 -4.69 -13.25 -14.19
N ARG A 40 -4.35 -13.91 -13.08
CA ARG A 40 -3.04 -13.84 -12.44
C ARG A 40 -1.94 -14.01 -13.50
N GLY A 41 -0.99 -13.07 -13.57
CA GLY A 41 0.10 -13.11 -14.56
C GLY A 41 -0.20 -12.47 -15.93
N MET A 42 -1.44 -12.09 -16.25
CA MET A 42 -1.81 -11.52 -17.55
C MET A 42 -1.38 -10.04 -17.73
N TRP A 43 -0.91 -9.39 -16.66
CA TRP A 43 -0.39 -8.01 -16.70
C TRP A 43 1.13 -7.96 -16.49
N THR A 44 1.76 -9.08 -16.21
CA THR A 44 3.07 -9.07 -15.55
C THR A 44 4.14 -9.25 -16.62
N THR A 45 4.94 -8.21 -16.84
CA THR A 45 6.18 -8.32 -17.62
C THR A 45 7.16 -9.31 -16.97
N LEU A 46 6.90 -9.69 -15.71
CA LEU A 46 7.62 -10.70 -14.95
C LEU A 46 6.88 -12.05 -14.98
N PRO A 47 7.60 -13.16 -15.13
CA PRO A 47 7.07 -14.50 -14.91
C PRO A 47 6.49 -14.68 -13.49
N PRO A 48 5.48 -15.53 -13.29
CA PRO A 48 4.88 -15.75 -11.96
C PRO A 48 5.90 -16.15 -10.88
N ALA A 49 6.85 -17.02 -11.21
CA ALA A 49 7.91 -17.44 -10.29
C ALA A 49 8.79 -16.25 -9.83
N ALA A 50 9.06 -15.31 -10.73
CA ALA A 50 9.82 -14.10 -10.42
C ALA A 50 9.02 -13.16 -9.48
N GLU A 51 7.70 -13.09 -9.65
CA GLU A 51 6.84 -12.33 -8.75
C GLU A 51 6.74 -12.94 -7.36
N GLU A 52 6.67 -14.27 -7.26
CA GLU A 52 6.66 -14.98 -5.98
C GLU A 52 7.95 -14.74 -5.19
N GLN A 53 9.11 -14.84 -5.85
CA GLN A 53 10.40 -14.50 -5.25
C GLN A 53 10.44 -13.06 -4.71
N LEU A 54 9.89 -12.09 -5.46
CA LEU A 54 9.79 -10.71 -5.01
C LEU A 54 8.88 -10.56 -3.78
N VAL A 55 7.78 -11.30 -3.73
CA VAL A 55 6.85 -11.26 -2.59
C VAL A 55 7.49 -11.86 -1.33
N GLU A 56 8.15 -12.99 -1.45
CA GLU A 56 8.89 -13.62 -0.35
C GLU A 56 9.96 -12.69 0.20
N TRP A 57 10.75 -12.08 -0.67
CA TRP A 57 11.76 -11.10 -0.29
C TRP A 57 11.17 -9.86 0.40
N ILE A 58 10.02 -9.35 -0.06
CA ILE A 58 9.35 -8.23 0.63
C ILE A 58 8.88 -8.65 2.02
N ASN A 59 8.40 -9.88 2.18
CA ASN A 59 7.92 -10.39 3.46
C ASN A 59 9.07 -10.62 4.44
N SER A 60 10.23 -11.10 3.99
CA SER A 60 11.41 -11.23 4.84
C SER A 60 11.87 -9.88 5.38
N LEU A 61 11.98 -8.86 4.51
CA LEU A 61 12.35 -7.49 4.94
C LEU A 61 11.36 -6.90 5.96
N ARG A 62 10.07 -7.23 5.84
CA ARG A 62 9.05 -6.81 6.81
C ARG A 62 9.17 -7.54 8.13
N ALA A 63 9.57 -8.82 8.13
CA ALA A 63 9.85 -9.56 9.35
C ALA A 63 11.03 -8.93 10.11
N ASP A 64 12.04 -8.47 9.37
CA ASP A 64 13.22 -7.78 9.91
C ASP A 64 12.94 -6.32 10.32
N GLY A 65 11.73 -5.81 10.07
CA GLY A 65 11.33 -4.44 10.39
C GLY A 65 11.91 -3.37 9.47
N VAL A 66 12.51 -3.76 8.34
CA VAL A 66 13.13 -2.84 7.39
C VAL A 66 12.06 -2.16 6.53
N PRO A 67 12.01 -0.82 6.49
CA PRO A 67 11.04 -0.12 5.65
C PRO A 67 11.40 -0.28 4.17
N MET A 68 10.53 -0.93 3.41
CA MET A 68 10.68 -1.05 1.96
C MET A 68 10.26 0.26 1.29
N THR A 69 11.15 0.86 0.50
CA THR A 69 10.84 2.04 -0.30
C THR A 69 10.49 1.69 -1.74
N ALA A 70 9.83 2.62 -2.40
CA ALA A 70 9.39 2.47 -3.77
C ALA A 70 10.55 2.34 -4.78
N LEU A 71 11.74 2.84 -4.42
CA LEU A 71 12.99 2.71 -5.18
C LEU A 71 13.62 1.34 -4.98
N ILE A 72 13.70 0.86 -3.73
CA ILE A 72 14.24 -0.47 -3.39
C ILE A 72 13.47 -1.56 -4.14
N LEU A 73 12.14 -1.49 -4.16
CA LEU A 73 11.31 -2.42 -4.93
C LEU A 73 11.59 -2.36 -6.43
N LYS A 74 11.83 -1.18 -6.98
CA LYS A 74 12.16 -1.00 -8.40
C LYS A 74 13.48 -1.69 -8.75
N LEU A 75 14.52 -1.45 -7.94
CA LEU A 75 15.84 -2.02 -8.15
C LEU A 75 15.82 -3.54 -8.06
N GLN A 76 15.18 -4.09 -7.03
CA GLN A 76 15.07 -5.54 -6.88
C GLN A 76 14.29 -6.18 -8.02
N ALA A 77 13.18 -5.56 -8.46
CA ALA A 77 12.40 -6.10 -9.56
C ALA A 77 13.20 -6.15 -10.87
N LEU A 78 14.07 -5.16 -11.12
CA LEU A 78 14.99 -5.17 -12.26
C LEU A 78 16.08 -6.22 -12.11
N GLU A 79 16.58 -6.46 -10.89
CA GLU A 79 17.58 -7.51 -10.63
C GLU A 79 17.00 -8.90 -10.86
N VAL A 80 15.82 -9.17 -10.30
CA VAL A 80 15.09 -10.42 -10.54
C VAL A 80 14.82 -10.58 -12.04
N TYR A 81 14.37 -9.53 -12.73
CA TYR A 81 14.16 -9.57 -14.18
C TYR A 81 15.43 -9.95 -14.97
N ARG A 82 16.59 -9.42 -14.59
CA ARG A 82 17.88 -9.80 -15.19
C ARG A 82 18.22 -11.27 -14.95
N GLY A 83 17.95 -11.80 -13.76
CA GLY A 83 18.19 -13.20 -13.40
C GLY A 83 17.40 -14.21 -14.24
N TYR A 84 16.22 -13.83 -14.73
CA TYR A 84 15.40 -14.68 -15.60
C TYR A 84 15.76 -14.61 -17.10
N GLN A 85 16.87 -13.94 -17.47
CA GLN A 85 17.35 -13.82 -18.87
C GLN A 85 16.30 -13.28 -19.85
N LEU A 86 15.42 -12.41 -19.38
CA LEU A 86 14.35 -11.81 -20.19
C LEU A 86 14.90 -10.69 -21.09
N PRO A 87 14.20 -10.32 -22.19
CA PRO A 87 14.70 -9.34 -23.16
C PRO A 87 15.10 -8.01 -22.50
N HIS A 88 16.35 -7.60 -22.71
CA HIS A 88 16.86 -6.39 -22.06
C HIS A 88 16.03 -5.16 -22.46
N GLY A 89 15.61 -4.37 -21.46
CA GLY A 89 14.83 -3.14 -21.67
C GLY A 89 13.30 -3.32 -21.82
N ALA A 90 12.77 -4.55 -21.89
CA ALA A 90 11.32 -4.74 -21.96
C ALA A 90 10.61 -4.49 -20.62
N PHE A 91 11.34 -4.59 -19.49
CA PHE A 91 10.81 -4.30 -18.16
C PHE A 91 11.55 -3.13 -17.51
N LEU A 92 10.80 -2.11 -17.10
CA LEU A 92 11.33 -0.89 -16.48
C LEU A 92 10.85 -0.68 -15.03
N ALA A 93 10.11 -1.66 -14.48
CA ALA A 93 9.48 -1.55 -13.16
C ALA A 93 8.77 -0.19 -12.96
N THR A 94 7.94 0.18 -13.93
CA THR A 94 7.26 1.48 -13.99
C THR A 94 6.32 1.70 -12.79
N TRP A 95 5.93 2.96 -12.55
CA TRP A 95 4.98 3.29 -11.47
C TRP A 95 3.67 2.50 -11.60
N SER A 96 3.16 2.33 -12.82
CA SER A 96 1.93 1.58 -13.08
C SER A 96 2.10 0.11 -12.74
N TRP A 97 3.19 -0.54 -13.17
CA TRP A 97 3.50 -1.92 -12.77
C TRP A 97 3.57 -2.04 -11.24
N ARG A 98 4.34 -1.17 -10.59
CA ARG A 98 4.51 -1.19 -9.12
C ARG A 98 3.18 -1.07 -8.39
N ARG A 99 2.32 -0.14 -8.82
CA ARG A 99 0.98 0.04 -8.22
C ARG A 99 0.13 -1.22 -8.34
N HIS A 100 0.13 -1.85 -9.52
CA HIS A 100 -0.65 -3.07 -9.74
C HIS A 100 -0.08 -4.27 -8.99
N PHE A 101 1.25 -4.45 -9.00
CA PHE A 101 1.95 -5.48 -8.24
C PHE A 101 1.58 -5.40 -6.75
N LEU A 102 1.70 -4.21 -6.16
CA LEU A 102 1.34 -4.01 -4.74
C LEU A 102 -0.14 -4.31 -4.46
N HIS A 103 -1.05 -3.82 -5.32
CA HIS A 103 -2.48 -4.09 -5.16
C HIS A 103 -2.81 -5.58 -5.25
N HIS A 104 -2.25 -6.27 -6.26
CA HIS A 104 -2.52 -7.67 -6.53
C HIS A 104 -2.04 -8.59 -5.39
N HIS A 105 -0.87 -8.30 -4.82
CA HIS A 105 -0.31 -9.04 -3.69
C HIS A 105 -0.75 -8.51 -2.32
N LYS A 106 -1.69 -7.57 -2.26
CA LYS A 106 -2.18 -6.92 -1.03
C LYS A 106 -1.05 -6.32 -0.19
N LEU A 107 0.01 -5.83 -0.85
CA LEU A 107 1.17 -5.22 -0.23
C LEU A 107 1.00 -3.70 -0.18
N THR A 108 1.48 -3.08 0.89
CA THR A 108 1.54 -1.61 1.00
C THR A 108 2.93 -1.15 1.38
N ILE A 109 3.40 -0.08 0.75
CA ILE A 109 4.61 0.65 1.19
C ILE A 109 4.18 1.54 2.35
N ARG A 110 4.29 1.04 3.58
CA ARG A 110 4.00 1.80 4.79
C ARG A 110 5.30 1.94 5.59
N ARG A 111 5.64 3.18 5.94
CA ARG A 111 6.61 3.46 6.99
C ARG A 111 5.87 3.35 8.31
N ARG A 112 6.40 2.62 9.30
CA ARG A 112 5.84 2.60 10.66
C ARG A 112 5.95 4.02 11.21
N THR A 113 4.81 4.70 11.36
CA THR A 113 4.83 6.16 11.57
C THR A 113 5.02 6.58 13.03
N ARG A 114 4.85 5.71 14.03
CA ARG A 114 5.19 6.03 15.45
C ARG A 114 5.50 4.76 16.27
N ALA A 115 6.35 4.92 17.29
CA ALA A 115 6.73 3.87 18.25
C ALA A 115 5.53 3.21 18.97
N GLY A 116 4.39 3.91 19.08
CA GLY A 116 3.15 3.38 19.68
C GLY A 116 2.48 2.24 18.91
N GLN A 117 2.85 1.99 17.64
CA GLN A 117 2.32 0.86 16.87
C GLN A 117 3.12 -0.42 17.14
N THR A 118 3.20 -0.87 18.38
CA THR A 118 3.77 -2.19 18.71
C THR A 118 2.86 -3.30 18.18
N THR A 119 3.43 -4.45 17.83
CA THR A 119 2.71 -5.64 17.37
C THR A 119 1.53 -5.94 18.30
N PRO A 120 0.30 -6.09 17.78
CA PRO A 120 -0.92 -6.08 18.59
C PRO A 120 -0.96 -7.17 19.68
N ALA A 121 -0.33 -8.32 19.45
CA ALA A 121 -0.28 -9.41 20.43
C ALA A 121 0.52 -9.04 21.69
N VAL A 122 1.72 -8.47 21.55
CA VAL A 122 2.56 -8.06 22.69
C VAL A 122 1.96 -6.86 23.42
N ALA A 123 1.32 -5.94 22.67
CA ALA A 123 0.65 -4.79 23.25
C ALA A 123 -0.57 -5.19 24.10
N ALA A 124 -1.35 -6.18 23.65
CA ALA A 124 -2.51 -6.68 24.37
C ALA A 124 -2.12 -7.32 25.71
N THR A 125 -1.06 -8.14 25.73
CA THR A 125 -0.55 -8.76 26.97
C THR A 125 -0.10 -7.71 27.97
N LYS A 126 0.73 -6.75 27.54
CA LYS A 126 1.20 -5.66 28.43
C LYS A 126 0.05 -4.79 28.94
N ALA A 127 -0.97 -4.53 28.12
CA ALA A 127 -2.15 -3.79 28.54
C ALA A 127 -2.98 -4.57 29.56
N ALA A 128 -3.09 -5.90 29.42
CA ALA A 128 -3.78 -6.77 30.37
C ALA A 128 -3.06 -6.81 31.73
N GLU A 129 -1.73 -7.00 31.72
CA GLU A 129 -0.89 -6.96 32.93
C GLU A 129 -1.02 -5.61 33.65
N PHE A 130 -0.87 -4.51 32.91
CA PHE A 130 -1.01 -3.16 33.48
C PHE A 130 -2.41 -2.90 34.04
N SER A 131 -3.45 -3.39 33.37
CA SER A 131 -4.84 -3.25 33.84
C SER A 131 -5.06 -3.94 35.19
N VAL A 132 -4.42 -5.09 35.44
CA VAL A 132 -4.47 -5.78 36.73
C VAL A 132 -3.83 -4.94 37.82
N ILE A 133 -2.63 -4.38 37.54
CA ILE A 133 -1.91 -3.50 38.47
C ILE A 133 -2.76 -2.29 38.85
N VAL A 134 -3.36 -1.61 37.87
CA VAL A 134 -4.22 -0.44 38.09
C VAL A 134 -5.44 -0.81 38.96
N ARG A 135 -6.10 -1.95 38.70
CA ARG A 135 -7.26 -2.39 39.51
C ARG A 135 -6.86 -2.70 40.96
N ASN A 136 -5.71 -3.35 41.17
CA ASN A 136 -5.22 -3.66 42.50
C ASN A 136 -4.90 -2.39 43.29
N LYS A 137 -4.17 -1.44 42.68
CA LYS A 137 -3.88 -0.16 43.33
C LYS A 137 -5.12 0.68 43.61
N ARG A 138 -6.13 0.62 42.72
CA ARG A 138 -7.42 1.30 42.95
C ARG A 138 -8.15 0.76 44.18
N LYS A 139 -8.10 -0.57 44.41
CA LYS A 139 -8.67 -1.21 45.60
C LYS A 139 -7.89 -0.85 46.87
N GLU A 140 -6.57 -1.00 46.84
CA GLU A 140 -5.67 -0.72 47.97
C GLU A 140 -5.81 0.72 48.47
N LEU A 141 -5.81 1.68 47.55
CA LEU A 141 -5.85 3.12 47.85
C LEU A 141 -7.28 3.67 47.95
N LYS A 142 -8.32 2.82 47.85
CA LYS A 142 -9.74 3.21 47.87
C LYS A 142 -10.08 4.34 46.88
N ILE A 143 -9.47 4.30 45.69
CA ILE A 143 -9.62 5.35 44.67
C ILE A 143 -10.95 5.14 43.91
N SER A 144 -11.90 6.03 44.10
CA SER A 144 -13.21 5.98 43.41
C SER A 144 -13.14 6.50 41.98
N LYS A 145 -12.22 7.43 41.67
CA LYS A 145 -12.17 8.11 40.36
C LYS A 145 -10.73 8.26 39.89
N VAL A 146 -10.48 7.91 38.63
CA VAL A 146 -9.17 8.03 37.97
C VAL A 146 -9.33 9.03 36.84
N TYR A 147 -8.45 10.04 36.80
CA TYR A 147 -8.45 11.06 35.76
C TYR A 147 -7.24 10.85 34.84
N ASN A 148 -7.42 11.13 33.55
CA ASN A 148 -6.31 11.17 32.61
C ASN A 148 -5.53 12.48 32.81
N ALA A 149 -4.23 12.39 32.94
CA ALA A 149 -3.34 13.54 33.06
C ALA A 149 -2.36 13.53 31.88
N ASP A 150 -2.90 13.61 30.65
CA ASP A 150 -2.07 13.69 29.45
C ASP A 150 -1.86 15.15 29.03
N GLN A 151 -0.61 15.49 28.71
CA GLN A 151 -0.29 16.79 28.15
C GLN A 151 -0.58 16.76 26.65
N THR A 152 -1.72 17.35 26.25
CA THR A 152 -1.98 17.62 24.84
C THR A 152 -1.22 18.87 24.41
N GLY A 153 -0.20 18.71 23.57
CA GLY A 153 0.54 19.85 23.01
C GLY A 153 -0.40 20.76 22.21
N LYS A 154 -0.56 22.02 22.64
CA LYS A 154 -1.25 23.05 21.86
C LYS A 154 -0.27 23.63 20.83
N LEU A 155 -0.57 23.48 19.55
CA LEU A 155 0.11 24.22 18.49
C LEU A 155 -0.41 25.66 18.52
N GLN A 156 0.44 26.63 18.88
CA GLN A 156 0.16 28.04 18.65
C GLN A 156 0.78 28.42 17.30
N GLU A 157 -0.06 28.67 16.30
CA GLU A 157 0.36 29.19 15.00
C GLU A 157 0.23 30.72 15.04
N SER A 158 1.29 31.41 15.48
CA SER A 158 1.38 32.87 15.36
C SER A 158 2.22 33.24 14.14
N PHE A 159 1.60 33.24 12.96
CA PHE A 159 2.14 33.98 11.82
C PHE A 159 1.87 35.47 12.04
N VAL A 160 2.86 36.18 12.58
CA VAL A 160 2.91 37.64 12.50
C VAL A 160 3.36 37.98 11.07
N TYR A 161 2.44 38.45 10.23
CA TYR A 161 2.79 39.24 9.05
C TYR A 161 2.37 40.68 9.31
N GLY A 162 3.34 41.50 9.72
CA GLY A 162 3.22 42.95 9.81
C GLY A 162 4.53 43.56 9.35
N GLY A 163 4.50 44.31 8.25
CA GLY A 163 5.67 45.01 7.73
C GLY A 163 5.55 45.38 6.26
N SER A 164 4.66 46.33 5.96
CA SER A 164 4.60 47.01 4.66
C SER A 164 5.93 47.71 4.37
N LEU A 165 6.59 47.33 3.28
CA LEU A 165 7.70 48.08 2.70
C LEU A 165 7.13 49.30 1.97
N SER A 166 7.21 50.49 2.58
CA SER A 166 7.06 51.76 1.88
C SER A 166 8.42 52.14 1.28
N ASN A 167 8.55 52.01 -0.03
CA ASN A 167 9.64 52.62 -0.80
C ASN A 167 9.28 54.10 -1.05
N SER A 168 10.08 55.02 -0.52
CA SER A 168 10.12 56.42 -0.94
C SER A 168 11.56 56.75 -1.30
N THR A 169 11.84 56.78 -2.59
CA THR A 169 13.07 57.29 -3.19
C THR A 169 12.98 58.81 -3.28
N CYS A 170 14.03 59.50 -2.83
CA CYS A 170 14.52 60.73 -3.46
C CYS A 170 15.63 60.34 -4.45
#